data_AF-A0A5D4MHZ9-F1
#
_entry.id   AF-A0A5D4MHZ9-F1
#
_cell.length_a   1.000
_cell.length_b   1.000
_cell.length_c   1.000
_cell.angle_alpha   90.00
_cell.angle_beta   90.00
_cell.angle_gamma   90.00
#
_symmetry.space_group_name_H-M   'P 1'
#
loop_
_entity.id
_entity.type
_entity.pdbx_description
1 polymer ?
#
loop_
_entity_poly.entity_id
_entity_poly.type
_entity_poly.pdbx_seq_one_letter_code
_entity_poly.pdbx_strand_id
1 'polypeptide(L)' 'MNRITFSIVIIILLINAGRYSSYLLEGSSSIYYLSMFLLNIAGLITMLVQLYYSYKNKGRD' A
#
# COMPACT_ATOMS: atom_id res chain seq x y z
N MET A 1 8.59 4.03 12.91
CA MET A 1 7.41 4.85 12.54
C MET A 1 6.37 4.74 13.66
N ASN A 2 5.70 5.83 14.03
CA ASN A 2 4.58 5.79 14.98
C ASN A 2 3.44 4.93 14.40
N ARG A 3 2.74 4.17 15.25
CA ARG A 3 1.53 3.39 14.88
C ARG A 3 0.49 4.22 14.13
N ILE A 4 0.29 5.47 14.52
CA ILE A 4 -0.64 6.39 13.85
C ILE A 4 -0.21 6.63 12.41
N THR A 5 1.05 7.03 12.20
CA THR A 5 1.60 7.25 10.85
C THR A 5 1.54 5.97 10.01
N PHE A 6 1.81 4.81 10.62
CA PHE A 6 1.71 3.52 9.96
C PHE A 6 0.30 3.23 9.42
N SER A 7 -0.72 3.41 10.26
CA SER A 7 -2.12 3.23 9.86
C SER A 7 -2.55 4.25 8.79
N ILE A 8 -2.14 5.51 8.93
CA ILE A 8 -2.46 6.56 7.94
C ILE A 8 -1.87 6.20 6.57
N VAL A 9 -0.62 5.77 6.53
CA VAL A 9 0.05 5.39 5.27
C VAL A 9 -0.68 4.21 4.60
N ILE A 10 -1.10 3.19 5.35
CA ILE A 10 -1.88 2.08 4.80
C ILE A 10 -3.20 2.58 4.19
N ILE A 11 -3.93 3.43 4.90
CA ILE A 11 -5.21 3.97 4.41
C ILE A 11 -5.00 4.75 3.11
N ILE A 12 -3.99 5.62 3.05
CA ILE A 12 -3.67 6.41 1.85
C ILE A 12 -3.33 5.49 0.67
N LEU A 13 -2.52 4.46 0.89
CA LEU A 13 -2.15 3.51 -0.16
C LEU A 13 -3.35 2.71 -0.67
N LEU A 14 -4.27 2.28 0.21
CA LEU A 14 -5.50 1.57 -0.18
C LEU A 14 -6.42 2.45 -1.03
N ILE A 15 -6.66 3.70 -0.59
CA ILE A 15 -7.48 4.66 -1.33
C ILE A 15 -6.88 4.93 -2.72
N ASN A 16 -5.57 5.15 -2.79
CA ASN A 16 -4.88 5.39 -4.05
C ASN A 16 -4.92 4.16 -4.97
N ALA A 17 -4.63 2.96 -4.46
CA ALA A 17 -4.71 1.73 -5.24
C ALA A 17 -6.12 1.53 -5.81
N GLY A 18 -7.17 1.74 -5.00
CA GLY A 18 -8.56 1.68 -5.47
C GLY A 18 -8.83 2.68 -6.59
N ARG A 19 -8.42 3.94 -6.42
CA ARG A 19 -8.58 4.99 -7.42
C ARG A 19 -7.88 4.67 -8.74
N TYR A 20 -6.62 4.25 -8.70
CA TYR A 20 -5.89 3.90 -9.91
C TYR A 20 -6.41 2.62 -10.56
N SER A 21 -6.92 1.66 -9.78
CA SER A 21 -7.65 0.49 -10.30
C SER A 21 -8.90 0.92 -11.07
N SER A 22 -9.72 1.82 -10.52
CA SER A 22 -10.90 2.35 -11.22
C SER A 22 -10.54 3.00 -12.55
N TYR A 23 -9.49 3.83 -12.60
CA TYR A 23 -9.04 4.44 -13.87
C TYR A 23 -8.60 3.39 -14.91
N LEU A 24 -7.92 2.33 -14.47
CA LEU A 24 -7.52 1.24 -15.37
C LEU A 24 -8.74 0.47 -15.89
N LEU A 25 -9.75 0.23 -15.04
CA LEU A 25 -10.99 -0.46 -15.40
C LEU A 25 -11.89 0.36 -16.34
N GLU A 26 -11.87 1.69 -16.22
CA GLU A 26 -12.57 2.62 -17.11
C GLU A 26 -11.93 2.70 -18.53
N GLY A 27 -10.87 1.92 -18.79
CA GLY A 27 -10.20 1.89 -20.09
C GLY A 27 -9.23 3.04 -20.31
N SER A 28 -8.99 3.86 -19.28
CA SER A 28 -7.93 4.87 -19.26
C SER A 28 -6.58 4.17 -19.04
N SER A 29 -6.12 3.42 -20.05
CA SER A 29 -4.90 2.62 -20.02
C SER A 29 -3.63 3.46 -20.25
N SER A 30 -3.44 4.51 -19.47
CA SER A 30 -2.17 5.24 -19.44
C SER A 30 -1.14 4.48 -18.61
N ILE A 31 0.09 4.39 -19.14
CA ILE A 31 1.26 3.85 -18.42
C ILE A 31 1.43 4.51 -17.04
N TYR A 32 1.01 5.78 -16.92
CA TYR A 32 1.01 6.52 -15.66
C TYR A 32 0.12 5.86 -14.61
N TYR A 33 -1.14 5.53 -14.94
CA TYR A 33 -2.07 4.93 -13.97
C TYR A 33 -1.65 3.52 -13.58
N LEU A 34 -1.12 2.75 -14.54
CA LEU A 34 -0.58 1.41 -14.26
C LEU A 34 0.63 1.49 -13.32
N SER A 35 1.56 2.39 -13.59
CA SER A 35 2.75 2.58 -12.75
C SER A 35 2.37 3.03 -11.33
N MET A 36 1.44 3.98 -11.22
CA MET A 36 0.94 4.46 -9.93
C MET A 36 0.19 3.38 -9.16
N PHE A 37 -0.61 2.56 -9.82
CA PHE A 37 -1.27 1.41 -9.19
C PHE A 37 -0.23 0.44 -8.61
N LEU A 38 0.75 0.02 -9.42
CA LEU A 38 1.81 -0.90 -9.00
C LEU A 38 2.64 -0.37 -7.83
N LEU A 39 2.98 0.93 -7.83
CA LEU A 39 3.70 1.56 -6.72
C LEU A 39 2.89 1.54 -5.42
N ASN A 40 1.58 1.78 -5.48
CA ASN A 40 0.73 1.72 -4.27
C ASN A 40 0.63 0.27 -3.73
N ILE A 41 0.51 -0.71 -4.62
CA ILE A 41 0.53 -2.13 -4.23
C ILE A 41 1.88 -2.53 -3.61
N ALA A 42 3.00 -2.13 -4.22
CA ALA A 42 4.34 -2.38 -3.67
C ALA A 42 4.53 -1.73 -2.30
N GLY A 43 4.02 -0.50 -2.12
CA GLY A 43 3.99 0.17 -0.82
C GLY A 43 3.20 -0.62 0.23
N LEU A 44 2.01 -1.11 -0.12
CA LEU A 44 1.18 -1.93 0.77
C LEU A 44 1.90 -3.22 1.20
N ILE A 45 2.51 -3.93 0.24
CA ILE A 45 3.27 -5.15 0.53
C ILE A 45 4.41 -4.84 1.50
N THR A 46 5.16 -3.77 1.26
CA THR A 46 6.28 -3.37 2.14
C THR A 46 5.79 -3.09 3.56
N MET A 47 4.67 -2.39 3.72
CA MET A 47 4.06 -2.10 5.01
C MET A 47 3.60 -3.37 5.73
N LEU A 48 2.97 -4.31 5.01
CA LEU A 48 2.53 -5.59 5.58
C LEU A 48 3.71 -6.47 6.02
N VAL A 49 4.79 -6.50 5.23
CA VAL A 49 6.02 -7.21 5.59
C VAL A 49 6.63 -6.61 6.85
N GLN A 50 6.71 -5.27 6.95
CA GLN A 50 7.19 -4.61 8.16
C GLN A 50 6.32 -4.92 9.38
N LEU A 51 4.99 -4.95 9.21
CA LEU A 51 4.06 -5.31 10.27
C LEU A 51 4.31 -6.73 10.75
N TYR A 52 4.46 -7.68 9.83
CA TYR A 52 4.75 -9.08 10.13
C TYR A 52 6.03 -9.23 10.95
N TYR A 53 7.13 -8.60 10.53
CA TYR A 53 8.39 -8.62 11.29
C TYR A 53 8.27 -7.98 12.67
N SER A 54 7.50 -6.89 12.77
CA SER A 54 7.25 -6.21 14.05
C SER A 54 6.48 -7.11 15.03
N TYR A 55 5.49 -7.86 14.55
CA TYR A 55 4.78 -8.85 15.38
C TYR A 55 5.67 -10.03 15.76
N LYS A 56 6.45 -10.56 14.81
CA LYS A 56 7.35 -11.70 15.04
C LYS A 56 8.41 -11.40 16.11
N ASN A 57 8.99 -10.20 16.08
CA ASN A 57 10.03 -9.83 17.04
C ASN A 57 9.47 -9.54 18.43
N LYS A 58 8.22 -9.06 18.54
CA LYS A 58 7.58 -8.77 19.83
C LYS A 58 7.21 -10.03 20.65
N GLY A 59 7.25 -11.21 20.05
CA GLY A 59 7.02 -12.50 20.72
C GLY A 59 8.30 -13.22 21.16
N ARG A 60 9.46 -12.56 21.11
CA ARG A 60 10.78 -13.11 21.49
C ARG A 60 11.40 -12.46 22.73
N ASP A 61 10.71 -11.47 23.30
CA ASP A 61 11.05 -10.78 24.55
C ASP A 61 10.18 -11.31 25.68
#